data_AF-A0A354C6B3-F1
#
_entry.id   AF-A0A354C6B3-F1
#
_cell.length_a   1.000
_cell.length_b   1.000
_cell.length_c   1.000
_cell.angle_alpha   90.00
_cell.angle_beta   90.00
_cell.angle_gamma   90.00
#
_symmetry.space_group_name_H-M   'P 1'
#
loop_
_entity.id
_entity.type
_entity.pdbx_description
1 polymer ?
#
loop_
_entity_poly.entity_id
_entity_poly.type
_entity_poly.pdbx_seq_one_letter_code
_entity_poly.pdbx_strand_id
1 'polypeptide(L)'
;FYEVVKFDGSLILNYWGPYLDSHIFKIIETAFTANRELAIEHDLDPTNSVNDALIASEETIDGLLDLMADYDQRMRGKGYPENVAKKNIGDIQQRYFKIIQARAENEIALFNMPKKNTVKLPLTESHDIWWFIRNCHRSLYFKYLFFLLTVALFIFSLGFAFGRNNTVVKIYDAVKSFAIIQTTTPTTTPQNNNKNNK
;
A
#
# COMPACT_ATOMS: atom_id res chain seq x y z
N PHE A 1 30.56 -10.02 -39.25
CA PHE A 1 30.03 -11.26 -38.68
C PHE A 1 29.25 -10.88 -37.44
N TYR A 2 27.92 -10.93 -37.49
CA TYR A 2 27.10 -10.71 -36.30
C TYR A 2 27.11 -12.01 -35.48
N GLU A 3 27.63 -11.93 -34.26
CA GLU A 3 27.58 -13.02 -33.29
C GLU A 3 26.10 -13.29 -32.96
N VAL A 4 25.60 -14.43 -33.44
CA VAL A 4 24.29 -14.93 -33.06
C VAL A 4 24.42 -15.34 -31.60
N VAL A 5 23.89 -14.52 -30.70
CA VAL A 5 23.74 -14.85 -29.28
C VAL A 5 22.95 -16.15 -29.18
N LYS A 6 23.65 -17.26 -28.93
CA LYS A 6 23.02 -18.55 -28.61
C LYS A 6 22.50 -18.41 -27.18
N PHE A 7 21.21 -18.16 -27.05
CA PHE A 7 20.51 -18.26 -25.78
C PHE A 7 20.49 -19.74 -25.36
N ASP A 8 21.49 -20.13 -24.57
CA ASP A 8 21.54 -21.42 -23.91
C ASP A 8 20.92 -21.27 -22.52
N GLY A 9 19.73 -21.85 -22.38
CA GLY A 9 18.76 -21.53 -21.34
C GLY A 9 17.39 -21.44 -22.02
N SER A 10 16.63 -22.54 -22.00
CA SER A 10 15.40 -22.59 -22.78
C SER A 10 14.44 -21.51 -22.26
N LEU A 11 14.24 -20.46 -23.04
CA LEU A 11 13.18 -19.46 -22.82
C LEU A 11 11.85 -20.17 -22.51
N ILE A 12 11.64 -21.34 -23.12
CA ILE A 12 10.54 -22.29 -22.89
C ILE A 12 10.33 -22.65 -21.41
N LEU A 13 11.39 -22.90 -20.63
CA LEU A 13 11.30 -23.31 -19.21
C LEU A 13 10.82 -22.19 -18.29
N ASN A 14 11.21 -20.95 -18.58
CA ASN A 14 10.72 -19.79 -17.83
C ASN A 14 9.34 -19.34 -18.35
N TYR A 15 9.11 -19.43 -19.66
CA TYR A 15 7.91 -18.93 -20.32
C TYR A 15 6.65 -19.76 -20.03
N TRP A 16 6.77 -21.09 -20.00
CA TRP A 16 5.67 -22.01 -19.67
C TRP A 16 5.69 -22.52 -18.21
N GLY A 17 6.58 -21.97 -17.39
CA GLY A 17 6.85 -22.42 -16.02
C GLY A 17 6.30 -21.46 -14.95
N PRO A 18 7.02 -21.26 -13.82
CA PRO A 18 6.53 -20.49 -12.68
C PRO A 18 6.13 -19.04 -12.99
N TYR A 19 6.69 -18.45 -14.04
CA TYR A 19 6.36 -17.09 -14.47
C TYR A 19 4.91 -17.00 -14.98
N LEU A 20 4.46 -18.01 -15.73
CA LEU A 20 3.08 -18.12 -16.22
C LEU A 20 2.10 -18.25 -15.06
N ASP A 21 2.41 -19.14 -14.11
CA ASP A 21 1.59 -19.33 -12.90
C ASP A 21 1.40 -18.00 -12.16
N SER A 22 2.50 -17.29 -11.88
CA SER A 22 2.46 -16.00 -11.18
C SER A 22 1.60 -14.95 -11.90
N HIS A 23 1.71 -14.87 -13.24
CA HIS A 23 0.92 -13.93 -14.03
C HIS A 23 -0.57 -14.28 -14.03
N ILE A 24 -0.89 -15.56 -14.22
CA ILE A 24 -2.28 -16.02 -14.21
C ILE A 24 -2.92 -15.81 -12.84
N PHE A 25 -2.21 -16.12 -11.75
CA PHE A 25 -2.72 -15.82 -10.40
C PHE A 25 -2.99 -14.34 -10.20
N LYS A 26 -2.12 -13.46 -10.70
CA LYS A 26 -2.31 -12.02 -10.62
C LYS A 26 -3.53 -11.55 -11.43
N ILE A 27 -3.76 -12.12 -12.63
CA ILE A 27 -4.95 -11.82 -13.44
C ILE A 27 -6.22 -12.19 -12.67
N ILE A 28 -6.26 -13.41 -12.12
CA ILE A 28 -7.39 -13.89 -11.32
C ILE A 28 -7.62 -12.97 -10.11
N GLU A 29 -6.58 -12.72 -9.31
CA GLU A 29 -6.69 -11.85 -8.12
C GLU A 29 -7.20 -10.45 -8.47
N THR A 30 -6.67 -9.86 -9.55
CA THR A 30 -7.06 -8.53 -10.00
C THR A 30 -8.52 -8.51 -10.46
N ALA A 31 -8.95 -9.49 -11.27
CA ALA A 31 -10.30 -9.56 -11.81
C ALA A 31 -11.37 -9.69 -10.71
N PHE A 32 -11.14 -10.57 -9.72
CA PHE A 32 -12.06 -10.74 -8.61
C PHE A 32 -12.04 -9.56 -7.63
N THR A 33 -10.88 -8.95 -7.39
CA THR A 33 -10.77 -7.78 -6.51
C THR A 33 -11.46 -6.57 -7.13
N ALA A 34 -11.20 -6.28 -8.41
CA ALA A 34 -11.84 -5.18 -9.12
C ALA A 34 -13.36 -5.36 -9.19
N ASN A 35 -13.85 -6.56 -9.51
CA ASN A 35 -15.30 -6.80 -9.54
C ASN A 35 -15.95 -6.67 -8.16
N ARG A 36 -15.27 -7.08 -7.09
CA ARG A 36 -15.77 -6.86 -5.72
C ARG A 36 -15.87 -5.38 -5.39
N GLU A 37 -14.85 -4.59 -5.72
CA GLU A 37 -14.85 -3.15 -5.49
C GLU A 37 -15.98 -2.46 -6.26
N LEU A 38 -16.14 -2.80 -7.55
CA LEU A 38 -17.23 -2.29 -8.39
C LEU A 38 -18.61 -2.70 -7.88
N ALA A 39 -18.78 -3.94 -7.41
CA ALA A 39 -20.04 -4.39 -6.85
C ALA A 39 -20.44 -3.62 -5.59
N ILE A 40 -19.46 -3.30 -4.73
CA ILE A 40 -19.67 -2.50 -3.52
C ILE A 40 -19.98 -1.04 -3.88
N GLU A 41 -19.26 -0.47 -4.85
CA GLU A 41 -19.42 0.93 -5.26
C GLU A 41 -20.78 1.19 -5.92
N HIS A 42 -21.27 0.25 -6.73
CA HIS A 42 -22.47 0.40 -7.52
C HIS A 42 -23.70 -0.37 -7.00
N ASP A 43 -23.61 -0.97 -5.80
CA ASP A 43 -24.67 -1.80 -5.20
C ASP A 43 -25.17 -2.91 -6.14
N LEU A 44 -24.24 -3.58 -6.83
CA LEU A 44 -24.55 -4.67 -7.76
C LEU A 44 -24.74 -5.98 -7.01
N ASP A 45 -25.50 -6.90 -7.60
CA ASP A 45 -25.63 -8.25 -7.07
C ASP A 45 -24.25 -8.95 -7.03
N PRO A 46 -23.75 -9.32 -5.84
CA PRO A 46 -22.42 -9.88 -5.71
C PRO A 46 -22.24 -11.21 -6.45
N THR A 47 -23.31 -12.00 -6.59
CA THR A 47 -23.24 -13.29 -7.30
C THR A 47 -23.03 -13.09 -8.79
N ASN A 48 -23.79 -12.18 -9.40
CA ASN A 48 -23.62 -11.80 -10.80
C ASN A 48 -22.24 -11.20 -11.05
N SER A 49 -21.76 -10.27 -10.22
CA SER A 49 -20.42 -9.69 -10.38
C SER A 49 -19.30 -10.73 -10.24
N VAL A 50 -19.47 -11.75 -9.39
CA VAL A 50 -18.53 -12.87 -9.30
C VAL A 50 -18.55 -13.75 -10.56
N ASN A 51 -19.73 -14.00 -11.13
CA ASN A 51 -19.84 -14.75 -12.38
C ASN A 51 -19.22 -13.99 -13.56
N ASP A 52 -19.41 -12.67 -13.63
CA ASP A 52 -18.76 -11.82 -14.64
C ASP A 52 -17.23 -11.87 -14.49
N ALA A 53 -16.72 -11.86 -13.26
CA ALA A 53 -15.29 -12.00 -12.98
C ALA A 53 -14.75 -13.37 -13.43
N LEU A 54 -15.52 -14.45 -13.24
CA LEU A 54 -15.17 -15.79 -13.67
C LEU A 54 -15.04 -15.85 -15.18
N ILE A 55 -16.07 -15.40 -15.92
CA ILE A 55 -16.09 -15.44 -17.39
C ILE A 55 -14.94 -14.60 -17.95
N ALA A 56 -14.77 -13.37 -17.45
CA ALA A 56 -13.69 -12.49 -17.90
C ALA A 56 -12.30 -13.09 -17.64
N SER A 57 -12.11 -13.77 -16.51
CA SER A 57 -10.85 -14.44 -16.19
C SER A 57 -10.58 -15.62 -17.13
N GLU A 58 -11.60 -16.44 -17.40
CA GLU A 58 -11.50 -17.60 -18.30
C GLU A 58 -11.15 -17.16 -19.72
N GLU A 59 -11.87 -16.17 -20.27
CA GLU A 59 -11.61 -15.62 -21.61
C GLU A 59 -10.21 -15.00 -21.72
N THR A 60 -9.79 -14.25 -20.69
CA THR A 60 -8.47 -13.62 -20.68
C THR A 60 -7.35 -14.67 -20.65
N ILE A 61 -7.50 -15.72 -19.83
CA ILE A 61 -6.51 -16.78 -19.71
C ILE A 61 -6.48 -17.64 -20.98
N ASP A 62 -7.63 -17.91 -21.58
CA ASP A 62 -7.72 -18.62 -22.86
C ASP A 62 -6.97 -17.87 -23.97
N GLY A 63 -7.30 -16.59 -24.18
CA GLY A 63 -6.64 -15.75 -25.17
C GLY A 63 -5.14 -15.58 -24.91
N LEU A 64 -4.73 -15.46 -23.65
CA LEU A 64 -3.32 -15.39 -23.29
C LEU A 64 -2.58 -16.69 -23.65
N LEU A 65 -3.11 -17.85 -23.27
CA LEU A 65 -2.47 -19.14 -23.53
C LEU A 65 -2.40 -19.44 -25.03
N ASP A 66 -3.44 -19.09 -25.79
CA ASP A 66 -3.46 -19.26 -27.24
C ASP A 66 -2.41 -18.39 -27.93
N LEU A 67 -2.31 -17.12 -27.54
CA LEU A 67 -1.31 -16.18 -28.02
C LEU A 67 0.11 -16.65 -27.66
N MET A 68 0.31 -17.16 -26.44
CA MET A 68 1.59 -17.72 -26.03
C MET A 68 1.97 -18.96 -26.85
N ALA A 69 0.99 -19.82 -27.18
CA ALA A 69 1.21 -20.98 -28.03
C ALA A 69 1.59 -20.58 -29.47
N ASP A 70 1.01 -19.50 -29.99
CA ASP A 70 1.40 -18.92 -31.29
C ASP A 70 2.82 -18.36 -31.26
N TYR A 71 3.18 -17.61 -30.22
CA TYR A 71 4.54 -17.09 -30.07
C TYR A 71 5.56 -18.23 -29.96
N ASP A 72 5.24 -19.26 -29.18
CA ASP A 72 6.07 -20.46 -29.05
C ASP A 72 6.28 -21.17 -30.40
N GLN A 73 5.20 -21.34 -31.18
CA GLN A 73 5.28 -21.92 -32.53
C GLN A 73 6.16 -21.08 -33.47
N ARG A 74 5.99 -19.76 -33.47
CA ARG A 74 6.79 -18.83 -34.31
C ARG A 74 8.27 -18.85 -33.94
N MET A 75 8.57 -18.85 -32.64
CA MET A 75 9.95 -18.90 -32.14
C MET A 75 10.63 -20.22 -32.50
N ARG A 76 9.91 -21.35 -32.41
CA ARG A 76 10.41 -22.67 -32.84
C ARG A 76 10.55 -22.76 -34.36
N GLY A 77 9.65 -22.13 -35.11
CA GLY A 77 9.63 -22.14 -36.58
C GLY A 77 10.71 -21.29 -37.26
N LYS A 78 11.44 -20.43 -36.54
CA LYS A 78 12.52 -19.57 -37.08
C LYS A 78 12.15 -18.84 -38.38
N GLY A 79 10.90 -18.38 -38.50
CA GLY A 79 10.37 -17.73 -39.70
C GLY A 79 9.42 -18.59 -40.56
N TYR A 80 9.29 -19.89 -40.25
CA TYR A 80 8.34 -20.81 -40.91
C TYR A 80 7.43 -21.50 -39.88
N PRO A 81 6.47 -20.77 -39.28
CA PRO A 81 5.63 -21.29 -38.20
C PRO A 81 4.73 -22.47 -38.63
N GLU A 82 4.31 -22.51 -39.90
CA GLU A 82 3.38 -23.52 -40.43
C GLU A 82 3.92 -24.95 -40.36
N ASN A 83 5.24 -25.13 -40.34
CA ASN A 83 5.90 -26.43 -40.30
C ASN A 83 6.07 -26.98 -38.87
N VAL A 84 5.67 -26.21 -37.85
CA VAL A 84 5.83 -26.57 -36.44
C VAL A 84 4.45 -26.73 -35.83
N ALA A 85 4.19 -27.83 -35.13
CA ALA A 85 2.93 -28.02 -34.43
C ALA A 85 2.77 -27.01 -33.27
N LYS A 86 1.60 -26.38 -33.19
CA LYS A 86 1.20 -25.52 -32.06
C LYS A 86 1.15 -26.34 -30.77
N LYS A 87 1.59 -25.76 -29.67
CA LYS A 87 1.57 -26.43 -28.35
C LYS A 87 0.12 -26.70 -27.96
N ASN A 88 -0.18 -27.92 -27.52
CA ASN A 88 -1.48 -28.22 -26.93
C ASN A 88 -1.56 -27.55 -25.54
N ILE A 89 -2.51 -26.63 -25.37
CA ILE A 89 -2.74 -25.87 -24.13
C ILE A 89 -3.93 -26.41 -23.32
N GLY A 90 -4.63 -27.45 -23.78
CA GLY A 90 -5.86 -27.95 -23.16
C GLY A 90 -5.72 -28.32 -21.69
N ASP A 91 -4.68 -29.08 -21.34
CA ASP A 91 -4.44 -29.48 -19.94
C ASP A 91 -4.11 -28.28 -19.05
N ILE A 92 -3.42 -27.28 -19.59
CA ILE A 92 -3.03 -26.05 -18.89
C ILE A 92 -4.26 -25.17 -18.67
N GLN A 93 -5.10 -24.99 -19.69
CA GLN A 93 -6.37 -24.28 -19.60
C GLN A 93 -7.26 -24.89 -18.53
N GLN A 94 -7.51 -26.21 -18.60
CA GLN A 94 -8.37 -26.89 -17.63
C GLN A 94 -7.85 -26.76 -16.19
N ARG A 95 -6.52 -26.77 -16.00
CA ARG A 95 -5.92 -26.55 -14.68
C ARG A 95 -6.27 -25.17 -14.13
N TYR A 96 -6.16 -24.11 -14.93
CA TYR A 96 -6.47 -22.77 -14.46
C TYR A 96 -7.97 -22.51 -14.34
N PHE A 97 -8.81 -23.05 -15.22
CA PHE A 97 -10.26 -22.93 -15.10
C PHE A 97 -10.76 -23.53 -13.78
N LYS A 98 -10.21 -24.68 -13.35
CA LYS A 98 -10.51 -25.22 -12.02
C LYS A 98 -10.13 -24.28 -10.87
N ILE A 99 -9.02 -23.56 -11.01
CA ILE A 99 -8.57 -22.58 -10.00
C ILE A 99 -9.51 -21.37 -9.97
N ILE A 100 -9.91 -20.86 -11.13
CA ILE A 100 -10.85 -19.73 -11.26
C ILE A 100 -12.20 -20.11 -10.66
N GLN A 101 -12.70 -21.30 -10.98
CA GLN A 101 -13.96 -21.81 -10.47
C GLN A 101 -13.93 -21.98 -8.95
N ALA A 102 -12.87 -22.59 -8.41
CA ALA A 102 -12.69 -22.67 -6.97
C ALA A 102 -12.61 -21.28 -6.32
N ARG A 103 -12.03 -20.28 -7.00
CA ARG A 103 -12.01 -18.90 -6.50
C ARG A 103 -13.42 -18.29 -6.50
N ALA A 104 -14.19 -18.44 -7.56
CA ALA A 104 -15.56 -17.95 -7.64
C ALA A 104 -16.46 -18.55 -6.55
N GLU A 105 -16.36 -19.86 -6.34
CA GLU A 105 -17.08 -20.55 -5.25
C GLU A 105 -16.73 -19.97 -3.88
N ASN A 106 -15.45 -19.70 -3.63
CA ASN A 106 -15.00 -19.08 -2.38
C ASN A 106 -15.52 -17.64 -2.21
N GLU A 107 -15.59 -16.87 -3.29
CA GLU A 107 -16.11 -15.50 -3.28
C GLU A 107 -17.62 -15.48 -3.00
N ILE A 108 -18.39 -16.33 -3.68
CA ILE A 108 -19.83 -16.49 -3.42
C ILE A 108 -20.07 -16.94 -1.98
N ALA A 109 -19.25 -17.88 -1.47
CA ALA A 109 -19.33 -18.31 -0.09
C ALA A 109 -19.08 -17.15 0.89
N LEU A 110 -18.11 -16.26 0.62
CA LEU A 110 -17.86 -15.08 1.44
C LEU A 110 -19.04 -14.12 1.49
N PHE A 111 -19.74 -13.91 0.37
CA PHE A 111 -20.96 -13.09 0.33
C PHE A 111 -22.13 -13.74 1.08
N ASN A 112 -22.25 -15.08 0.98
CA ASN A 112 -23.30 -15.85 1.64
C ASN A 112 -23.01 -16.16 3.12
N MET A 113 -21.78 -15.92 3.60
CA MET A 113 -21.50 -16.06 5.02
C MET A 113 -22.44 -15.13 5.79
N PRO A 114 -23.20 -15.63 6.77
CA PRO A 114 -24.00 -14.77 7.62
C PRO A 114 -23.03 -13.74 8.16
N LYS A 115 -23.27 -12.45 7.90
CA LYS A 115 -22.47 -11.35 8.46
C LYS A 115 -22.38 -11.66 9.93
N LYS A 116 -21.25 -12.25 10.38
CA LYS A 116 -21.07 -12.66 11.77
C LYS A 116 -21.42 -11.41 12.52
N ASN A 117 -22.47 -11.52 13.33
CA ASN A 117 -23.04 -10.42 14.09
C ASN A 117 -21.93 -9.41 14.31
N THR A 118 -22.07 -8.18 13.80
CA THR A 118 -21.46 -7.06 14.49
C THR A 118 -21.92 -7.26 15.92
N VAL A 119 -21.09 -7.95 16.71
CA VAL A 119 -21.26 -8.03 18.14
C VAL A 119 -21.09 -6.56 18.45
N LYS A 120 -22.23 -5.87 18.59
CA LYS A 120 -22.30 -4.74 19.47
C LYS A 120 -21.88 -5.35 20.79
N LEU A 121 -20.56 -5.45 21.00
CA LEU A 121 -19.99 -5.59 22.32
C LEU A 121 -20.69 -4.45 23.04
N PRO A 122 -21.57 -4.73 24.02
CA PRO A 122 -21.89 -3.66 24.94
C PRO A 122 -20.51 -3.23 25.42
N LEU A 123 -20.12 -2.00 25.04
CA LEU A 123 -19.07 -1.30 25.74
C LEU A 123 -19.62 -1.19 27.16
N THR A 124 -19.45 -2.26 27.93
CA THR A 124 -19.63 -2.24 29.36
C THR A 124 -18.72 -1.12 29.82
N GLU A 125 -19.24 -0.23 30.66
CA GLU A 125 -18.58 1.00 31.13
C GLU A 125 -17.16 0.76 31.70
N SER A 126 -16.75 -0.49 31.87
CA SER A 126 -15.41 -0.94 32.24
C SER A 126 -14.38 -1.04 31.11
N HIS A 127 -14.77 -0.96 29.83
CA HIS A 127 -13.86 -1.06 28.68
C HIS A 127 -13.83 0.25 27.88
N ASP A 128 -13.14 1.24 28.45
CA ASP A 128 -12.97 2.56 27.85
C ASP A 128 -12.18 2.51 26.53
N ILE A 129 -12.25 3.58 25.73
CA ILE A 129 -11.58 3.75 24.42
C ILE A 129 -10.09 3.36 24.48
N TRP A 130 -9.46 3.57 25.63
CA TRP A 130 -8.08 3.18 25.92
C TRP A 130 -7.80 1.68 25.81
N TRP A 131 -8.74 0.81 26.21
CA TRP A 131 -8.60 -0.64 26.11
C TRP A 131 -8.67 -1.09 24.64
N PHE A 132 -9.56 -0.48 23.85
CA PHE A 132 -9.70 -0.76 22.42
C PHE A 132 -8.44 -0.35 21.65
N ILE A 133 -7.90 0.85 21.92
CA ILE A 133 -6.66 1.35 21.31
C ILE A 133 -5.46 0.44 21.65
N ARG A 134 -5.42 -0.12 22.86
CA ARG A 134 -4.32 -0.98 23.31
C ARG A 134 -4.34 -2.38 22.69
N ASN A 135 -5.53 -2.94 22.42
CA ASN A 135 -5.67 -4.34 22.03
C ASN A 135 -6.04 -4.56 20.55
N CYS A 136 -6.66 -3.60 19.88
CA CYS A 136 -7.02 -3.72 18.46
C CYS A 136 -5.94 -3.13 17.56
N HIS A 137 -5.03 -4.00 17.11
CA HIS A 137 -4.07 -3.77 16.02
C HIS A 137 -3.03 -2.64 16.23
N ARG A 138 -1.79 -3.06 16.52
CA ARG A 138 -0.57 -2.23 16.49
C ARG A 138 -0.42 -1.37 15.22
N SER A 139 -0.95 -1.83 14.08
CA SER A 139 -0.99 -1.09 12.81
C SER A 139 -1.90 0.15 12.85
N LEU A 140 -3.08 0.04 13.48
CA LEU A 140 -4.02 1.17 13.62
C LEU A 140 -3.49 2.20 14.63
N TYR A 141 -2.83 1.74 15.70
CA TYR A 141 -2.16 2.62 16.66
C TYR A 141 -1.13 3.53 15.98
N PHE A 142 -0.27 2.99 15.10
CA PHE A 142 0.71 3.79 14.37
C PHE A 142 0.06 4.80 13.42
N LYS A 143 -1.05 4.43 12.75
CA LYS A 143 -1.77 5.35 11.86
C LYS A 143 -2.42 6.50 12.64
N TYR A 144 -3.07 6.23 13.76
CA TYR A 144 -3.67 7.26 14.61
C TYR A 144 -2.61 8.13 15.29
N LEU A 145 -1.52 7.55 15.78
CA LEU A 145 -0.41 8.30 16.36
C LEU A 145 0.23 9.24 15.32
N PHE A 146 0.44 8.75 14.09
CA PHE A 146 0.97 9.55 12.99
C PHE A 146 0.00 10.67 12.58
N PHE A 147 -1.31 10.39 12.55
CA PHE A 147 -2.33 11.41 12.29
C PHE A 147 -2.35 12.50 13.36
N LEU A 148 -2.30 12.14 14.65
CA LEU A 148 -2.25 13.13 15.74
C LEU A 148 -0.96 13.97 15.70
N LEU A 149 0.17 13.34 15.39
CA LEU A 149 1.46 14.03 15.29
C LEU A 149 1.48 15.00 14.09
N THR A 150 0.90 14.62 12.96
CA THR A 150 0.79 15.50 11.78
C THR A 150 -0.16 16.68 12.04
N VAL A 151 -1.29 16.46 12.70
CA VAL A 151 -2.20 17.54 13.11
C VAL A 151 -1.51 18.50 14.09
N ALA A 152 -0.79 17.99 15.08
CA ALA A 152 -0.05 18.82 16.03
C ALA A 152 1.02 19.67 15.34
N LEU A 153 1.79 19.09 14.41
CA LEU A 153 2.79 19.82 13.62
C LEU A 153 2.15 20.86 12.70
N PHE A 154 0.98 20.57 12.13
CA PHE A 154 0.24 21.51 11.29
C PHE A 154 -0.30 22.71 12.07
N ILE A 155 -0.83 22.49 13.27
CA ILE A 155 -1.26 23.58 14.17
C ILE A 155 -0.05 24.41 14.61
N PHE A 156 1.08 23.76 14.92
CA PHE A 156 2.31 24.45 15.29
C PHE A 156 2.86 25.30 14.13
N SER A 157 2.82 24.81 12.90
CA SER A 157 3.27 25.55 11.72
C SER A 157 2.35 26.73 11.40
N LEU A 158 1.02 26.59 11.58
CA LEU A 158 0.07 27.69 11.49
C LEU A 158 0.33 28.76 12.57
N GLY A 159 0.62 28.35 13.81
CA GLY A 159 1.00 29.27 14.89
C GLY A 159 2.27 30.06 14.57
N PHE A 160 3.27 29.41 13.95
CA PHE A 160 4.48 30.07 13.47
C PHE A 160 4.23 30.99 12.26
N ALA A 161 3.33 30.61 11.35
CA ALA A 161 2.99 31.40 10.16
C ALA A 161 2.21 32.67 10.52
N PHE A 162 1.26 32.61 11.46
CA PHE A 162 0.50 33.78 11.93
C PHE A 162 1.28 34.64 12.94
N GLY A 163 2.22 34.06 13.69
CA GLY A 163 3.05 34.80 14.65
C GLY A 163 4.25 35.53 14.06
N ARG A 164 4.48 35.42 12.74
CA ARG A 164 5.75 35.79 12.08
C ARG A 164 6.08 37.28 12.17
N ASN A 165 5.13 38.16 12.47
CA ASN A 165 5.41 39.59 12.65
C ASN A 165 5.68 39.96 14.12
N ASN A 166 4.91 39.44 15.08
CA ASN A 166 5.01 39.87 16.48
C ASN A 166 6.10 39.12 17.27
N THR A 167 6.32 37.84 16.96
CA THR A 167 7.32 37.02 17.68
C THR A 167 8.73 37.35 17.20
N VAL A 168 8.92 37.62 15.90
CA VAL A 168 10.23 38.03 15.35
C VAL A 168 10.62 39.43 15.83
N VAL A 169 9.67 40.37 15.90
CA VAL A 169 9.90 41.71 16.47
C VAL A 169 10.25 41.63 17.96
N LYS A 170 9.55 40.81 18.75
CA LYS A 170 9.88 40.60 20.17
C LYS A 170 11.26 39.97 20.38
N ILE A 171 11.67 39.03 19.53
CA ILE A 171 13.02 38.45 19.59
C ILE A 171 14.07 39.49 19.18
N TYR A 172 13.79 40.29 18.15
CA TYR A 172 14.67 41.38 17.72
C TYR A 172 14.85 42.44 18.82
N ASP A 173 13.76 42.86 19.49
CA ASP A 173 13.82 43.83 20.58
C ASP A 173 14.49 43.26 21.84
N ALA A 174 14.31 41.97 22.14
CA ALA A 174 15.02 41.30 23.22
C ALA A 174 16.54 41.23 22.97
N VAL A 175 16.96 40.95 21.73
CA VAL A 175 18.38 40.95 21.34
C VAL A 175 18.97 42.36 21.35
N LYS A 176 18.22 43.36 20.86
CA LYS A 176 18.65 44.76 20.83
C LYS A 176 18.80 45.36 22.23
N SER A 177 17.86 45.08 23.14
CA SER A 177 17.96 45.52 24.54
C SER A 177 19.13 44.88 25.28
N PHE A 178 19.45 43.61 25.00
CA PHE A 178 20.65 42.97 25.53
C PHE A 178 21.96 43.62 25.05
N ALA A 179 22.02 44.05 23.79
CA ALA A 179 23.17 44.74 23.23
C ALA A 179 23.40 46.13 23.84
N ILE A 180 22.34 46.83 24.25
CA ILE A 180 22.42 48.17 24.88
C ILE A 180 22.93 48.09 26.33
N ILE A 181 22.62 47.00 27.05
CA ILE A 181 23.03 46.83 28.45
C ILE A 181 24.55 46.59 28.59
N GLN A 182 25.23 46.06 27.56
CA GLN A 182 26.70 45.86 27.60
C GLN A 182 27.52 47.14 27.36
N THR A 183 26.89 48.25 26.96
CA THR A 183 27.59 49.53 26.72
C THR A 183 27.55 50.51 27.90
N THR A 184 26.82 50.20 28.97
CA THR A 184 26.82 51.02 30.20
C THR A 184 27.45 50.23 31.35
N THR A 185 28.78 50.11 31.31
CA THR A 185 29.58 49.68 32.47
C THR A 185 30.02 50.94 33.22
N PRO A 186 29.36 51.35 34.32
CA PRO A 186 29.96 52.32 35.23
C PRO A 186 31.10 51.64 35.99
N THR A 187 32.30 52.18 35.82
CA THR A 187 33.48 51.87 36.62
C THR A 187 33.25 52.28 38.07
N THR A 188 33.21 51.33 39.01
CA THR A 188 33.29 51.65 40.44
C THR A 188 34.28 50.73 41.17
N THR A 189 35.39 51.37 41.51
CA THR A 189 36.39 51.20 42.57
C THR A 189 36.02 50.27 43.75
N PRO A 190 36.98 49.47 44.28
CA PRO A 190 36.72 48.54 45.38
C PRO A 190 36.70 49.24 46.75
N GLN A 191 35.68 48.96 47.56
CA GLN A 191 35.71 49.23 49.01
C GLN A 191 35.73 47.93 49.83
N ASN A 192 36.94 47.66 50.32
CA ASN A 192 37.30 46.90 51.51
C ASN A 192 36.47 47.35 52.72
N ASN A 193 35.86 46.43 53.47
CA ASN A 193 35.57 46.64 54.90
C ASN A 193 35.42 45.32 55.66
N ASN A 194 36.57 44.91 56.18
CA ASN A 194 36.81 44.29 57.46
C ASN A 194 35.91 44.87 58.60
N LYS A 195 35.22 44.03 59.38
CA LYS A 195 35.11 44.23 60.85
C LYS A 195 34.53 43.04 61.62
N ASN A 196 35.41 42.52 62.48
CA ASN A 196 35.15 41.73 63.66
C ASN A 196 34.33 42.47 64.74
N ASN A 197 33.88 41.66 65.70
CA ASN A 197 33.53 41.94 67.10
C ASN A 197 32.11 42.46 67.41
N LYS A 198 31.29 41.56 67.98
CA LYS A 198 31.14 41.51 69.45
C LYS A 198 30.69 40.14 69.91
#